data_AF-A0A212L1R3-F1
#
_entry.id   AF-A0A212L1R3-F1
#
_cell.length_a   1.000
_cell.length_b   1.000
_cell.length_c   1.000
_cell.angle_alpha   90.00
_cell.angle_beta   90.00
_cell.angle_gamma   90.00
#
_symmetry.space_group_name_H-M   'P 1'
#
loop_
_entity.id
_entity.type
_entity.pdbx_description
1 polymer ?
#
loop_
_entity_poly.entity_id
_entity_poly.type
_entity_poly.pdbx_seq_one_letter_code
_entity_poly.pdbx_strand_id
1 'polypeptide(L)'
;MSDQFAAALRAWADKVNGNLDGLARQTCQETAQRAVGATPVDTGFLRGNWQPSIGEMKVVEPAPAAGGDIALVCAGIKAGDVFYMTNNTAYAKRLEYGFEGKDSLGREYHQAGRYFVRDTVAQWPSIVEQIARELGAQ
;
A
#
# COMPACT_ATOMS: atom_id res chain seq x y z
N MET A 1 27.58 -26.98 26.25
CA MET A 1 27.25 -25.55 26.41
C MET A 1 27.29 -24.78 25.09
N SER A 2 28.27 -25.01 24.21
CA SER A 2 28.35 -24.37 22.88
C SER A 2 27.11 -24.59 21.99
N ASP A 3 26.59 -25.82 21.98
CA ASP A 3 25.54 -26.21 21.02
C ASP A 3 24.18 -25.64 21.40
N GLN A 4 23.88 -25.56 22.70
CA GLN A 4 22.65 -24.97 23.21
C GLN A 4 22.62 -23.45 22.99
N PHE A 5 23.76 -22.77 23.15
CA PHE A 5 23.87 -21.35 22.82
C PHE A 5 23.71 -21.11 21.32
N ALA A 6 24.38 -21.91 20.47
CA ALA A 6 24.23 -21.82 19.03
C ALA A 6 22.79 -22.09 18.56
N ALA A 7 22.08 -23.03 19.19
CA ALA A 7 20.67 -23.27 18.91
C ALA A 7 19.79 -22.07 19.32
N ALA A 8 20.05 -21.47 20.48
CA ALA A 8 19.32 -20.28 20.94
C ALA A 8 19.51 -19.08 20.00
N LEU A 9 20.74 -18.86 19.50
CA LEU A 9 21.03 -17.80 18.54
C LEU A 9 20.29 -18.01 17.21
N ARG A 10 20.23 -19.26 16.71
CA ARG A 10 19.46 -19.56 15.48
C ARG A 10 17.97 -19.31 15.68
N ALA A 11 17.41 -19.81 16.77
CA ALA A 11 15.99 -19.60 17.09
C ALA A 11 15.65 -18.10 17.25
N TRP A 12 16.55 -17.33 17.85
CA TRP A 12 16.39 -15.88 17.94
C TRP A 12 16.44 -15.21 16.57
N ALA A 13 17.42 -15.55 15.73
CA ALA A 13 17.54 -15.00 14.38
C ALA A 13 16.32 -15.32 13.52
N ASP A 14 15.83 -16.57 13.56
CA ASP A 14 14.64 -17.00 12.84
C ASP A 14 13.40 -16.23 13.31
N LYS A 15 13.27 -15.99 14.62
CA LYS A 15 12.19 -15.19 15.19
C LYS A 15 12.25 -13.73 14.73
N VAL A 16 13.44 -13.11 14.75
CA VAL A 16 13.61 -11.72 14.30
C VAL A 16 13.26 -11.61 12.82
N ASN A 17 13.74 -12.51 11.97
CA ASN A 17 13.41 -12.53 10.55
C ASN A 17 11.91 -12.70 10.32
N GLY A 18 11.26 -13.62 11.03
CA GLY A 18 9.80 -13.80 10.97
C GLY A 18 9.03 -12.55 11.39
N ASN A 19 9.48 -11.84 12.41
CA ASN A 19 8.88 -10.58 12.85
C ASN A 19 9.06 -9.46 11.82
N LEU A 20 10.23 -9.37 11.16
CA LEU A 20 10.47 -8.39 10.11
C LEU A 20 9.60 -8.64 8.88
N ASP A 21 9.47 -9.90 8.46
CA ASP A 21 8.55 -10.28 7.39
C ASP A 21 7.10 -9.96 7.77
N GLY A 22 6.69 -10.30 8.99
CA GLY A 22 5.35 -9.98 9.51
C GLY A 22 5.07 -8.48 9.49
N LEU A 23 6.02 -7.66 9.96
CA LEU A 23 5.92 -6.21 9.98
C LEU A 23 5.79 -5.65 8.55
N ALA A 24 6.62 -6.11 7.61
CA ALA A 24 6.57 -5.67 6.22
C ALA A 24 5.22 -6.01 5.56
N ARG A 25 4.75 -7.26 5.70
CA ARG A 25 3.48 -7.74 5.14
C ARG A 25 2.30 -6.94 5.67
N GLN A 26 2.18 -6.84 6.99
CA GLN A 26 1.03 -6.18 7.62
C GLN A 26 1.03 -4.68 7.34
N THR A 27 2.19 -4.02 7.33
CA THR A 27 2.28 -2.57 7.07
C THR A 27 1.85 -2.26 5.63
N CYS A 28 2.33 -3.04 4.66
CA CYS A 28 1.94 -2.87 3.26
C CYS A 28 0.44 -3.12 3.07
N GLN A 29 -0.10 -4.17 3.68
CA GLN A 29 -1.52 -4.50 3.60
C GLN A 29 -2.40 -3.40 4.20
N GLU A 30 -2.11 -2.96 5.42
CA GLU A 30 -2.89 -1.94 6.13
C GLU A 30 -2.86 -0.60 5.37
N THR A 31 -1.68 -0.18 4.92
CA THR A 31 -1.54 1.05 4.12
C THR A 31 -2.30 0.96 2.81
N ALA A 32 -2.19 -0.16 2.09
CA ALA A 32 -2.90 -0.38 0.84
C ALA A 32 -4.42 -0.36 1.04
N GLN A 33 -4.92 -1.02 2.09
CA GLN A 33 -6.34 -1.03 2.43
C GLN A 33 -6.87 0.36 2.81
N ARG A 34 -6.10 1.15 3.56
CA ARG A 34 -6.45 2.55 3.86
C ARG A 34 -6.51 3.41 2.61
N ALA A 35 -5.54 3.29 1.70
CA ALA A 35 -5.56 4.03 0.44
C ALA A 35 -6.81 3.68 -0.40
N VAL A 36 -7.16 2.39 -0.48
CA VAL A 36 -8.38 1.93 -1.18
C VAL A 36 -9.64 2.45 -0.49
N GLY A 37 -9.70 2.40 0.84
CA GLY A 37 -10.83 2.90 1.64
C GLY A 37 -11.04 4.42 1.51
N ALA A 38 -9.95 5.19 1.51
CA ALA A 38 -9.96 6.64 1.35
C ALA A 38 -10.27 7.07 -0.10
N THR A 39 -10.04 6.20 -1.07
CA THR A 39 -10.31 6.49 -2.49
C THR A 39 -11.79 6.82 -2.69
N PRO A 40 -12.15 7.97 -3.29
CA PRO A 40 -13.54 8.38 -3.48
C PRO A 40 -14.29 7.41 -4.41
N VAL A 41 -15.59 7.27 -4.17
CA VAL A 41 -16.48 6.41 -4.96
C VAL A 41 -17.50 7.28 -5.67
N ASP A 42 -17.46 7.19 -6.99
CA ASP A 42 -18.57 7.57 -7.86
C ASP A 42 -19.23 6.30 -8.39
N THR A 43 -18.62 5.68 -9.42
CA THR A 43 -19.03 4.37 -9.97
C THR A 43 -18.33 3.18 -9.33
N GLY A 44 -17.34 3.43 -8.46
CA GLY A 44 -16.42 2.42 -7.92
C GLY A 44 -15.26 2.05 -8.85
N PHE A 45 -15.22 2.56 -10.09
CA PHE A 45 -14.18 2.20 -11.07
C PHE A 45 -12.76 2.55 -10.60
N LEU A 46 -12.57 3.75 -10.02
CA LEU A 46 -11.29 4.19 -9.47
C LEU A 46 -10.83 3.27 -8.33
N ARG A 47 -11.69 3.05 -7.33
CA ARG A 47 -11.39 2.21 -6.17
C ARG A 47 -11.12 0.76 -6.57
N GLY A 48 -11.85 0.25 -7.55
CA GLY A 48 -11.66 -1.10 -8.09
C GLY A 48 -10.45 -1.28 -9.01
N ASN A 49 -9.63 -0.25 -9.24
CA ASN A 49 -8.46 -0.28 -10.13
C ASN A 49 -7.11 -0.20 -9.42
N TRP A 50 -7.11 -0.42 -8.11
CA TRP A 50 -5.87 -0.54 -7.35
C TRP A 50 -5.18 -1.88 -7.63
N GLN A 51 -3.96 -1.80 -8.12
CA GLN A 51 -3.17 -2.92 -8.62
C GLN A 51 -1.92 -3.11 -7.75
N PRO A 52 -1.99 -3.94 -6.70
CA PRO A 52 -0.83 -4.28 -5.88
C PRO A 52 0.15 -5.18 -6.63
N SER A 53 1.45 -5.00 -6.41
CA SER A 53 2.53 -5.86 -6.92
C SER A 53 3.79 -5.78 -6.07
N ILE A 54 4.70 -6.73 -6.24
CA ILE A 54 6.01 -6.78 -5.54
C ILE A 54 7.12 -6.74 -6.59
N GLY A 55 8.17 -5.97 -6.34
CA GLY A 55 9.38 -5.88 -7.15
C GLY A 55 9.24 -5.00 -8.39
N GLU A 56 8.11 -5.08 -9.09
CA GLU A 56 7.84 -4.29 -10.29
C GLU A 56 6.44 -3.68 -10.26
N MET A 57 6.28 -2.49 -10.86
CA MET A 57 4.98 -1.83 -11.00
C MET A 57 4.09 -2.55 -12.01
N LYS A 58 2.84 -2.78 -11.65
CA LYS A 58 1.84 -3.28 -12.58
C LYS A 58 1.27 -2.13 -13.44
N VAL A 59 1.50 -2.20 -14.75
CA VAL A 59 1.01 -1.24 -15.75
C VAL A 59 -0.09 -1.90 -16.60
N VAL A 60 -1.12 -2.42 -15.96
CA VAL A 60 -2.27 -3.00 -16.66
C VAL A 60 -3.32 -1.93 -16.90
N GLU A 61 -3.86 -1.91 -18.12
CA GLU A 61 -4.94 -1.02 -18.54
C GLU A 61 -6.12 -1.10 -17.55
N PRO A 62 -6.74 0.04 -17.20
CA PRO A 62 -7.80 0.04 -16.24
C PRO A 62 -9.07 -0.61 -16.81
N ALA A 63 -9.62 -1.58 -16.08
CA ALA A 63 -10.87 -2.26 -16.44
C ALA A 63 -11.74 -2.48 -15.19
N PRO A 64 -13.06 -2.73 -15.35
CA PRO A 64 -13.90 -3.12 -14.23
C PRO A 64 -13.32 -4.37 -13.56
N ALA A 65 -13.13 -4.31 -12.23
CA ALA A 65 -12.48 -5.38 -11.45
C ALA A 65 -11.02 -5.73 -11.87
N ALA A 66 -10.29 -4.79 -12.48
CA ALA A 66 -8.84 -4.97 -12.74
C ALA A 66 -7.97 -4.90 -11.47
N GLY A 67 -8.55 -4.49 -10.34
CA GLY A 67 -7.88 -4.43 -9.06
C GLY A 67 -7.39 -5.80 -8.61
N GLY A 68 -6.22 -5.83 -7.98
CA GLY A 68 -5.64 -7.06 -7.44
C GLY A 68 -6.08 -7.29 -5.99
N ASP A 69 -6.05 -8.55 -5.56
CA ASP A 69 -6.23 -8.91 -4.16
C ASP A 69 -5.00 -8.49 -3.35
N ILE A 70 -5.17 -7.45 -2.54
CA ILE A 70 -4.12 -6.87 -1.70
C ILE A 70 -3.62 -7.88 -0.68
N ALA A 71 -4.51 -8.65 -0.05
CA ALA A 71 -4.13 -9.61 0.97
C ALA A 71 -3.31 -10.75 0.34
N LEU A 72 -3.72 -11.21 -0.83
CA LEU A 72 -3.00 -12.24 -1.57
C LEU A 72 -1.59 -11.79 -1.98
N VAL A 73 -1.45 -10.57 -2.51
CA VAL A 73 -0.13 -10.03 -2.86
C VAL A 73 0.72 -9.80 -1.61
N CYS A 74 0.15 -9.20 -0.56
CA CYS A 74 0.89 -8.91 0.67
C CYS A 74 1.34 -10.17 1.40
N ALA A 75 0.65 -11.29 1.27
CA ALA A 75 1.09 -12.57 1.85
C ALA A 75 2.47 -13.02 1.34
N GLY A 76 2.88 -12.57 0.13
CA GLY A 76 4.17 -12.89 -0.47
C GLY A 76 5.32 -11.95 -0.09
N ILE A 77 5.05 -10.82 0.59
CA ILE A 77 6.07 -9.80 0.90
C ILE A 77 7.09 -10.36 1.90
N LYS A 78 8.36 -10.05 1.68
CA LYS A 78 9.45 -10.24 2.64
C LYS A 78 10.08 -8.91 3.00
N ALA A 79 10.75 -8.85 4.14
CA ALA A 79 11.52 -7.68 4.50
C ALA A 79 12.60 -7.40 3.43
N GLY A 80 12.64 -6.16 2.94
CA GLY A 80 13.52 -5.73 1.85
C GLY A 80 12.87 -5.72 0.46
N ASP A 81 11.69 -6.33 0.30
CA ASP A 81 10.94 -6.23 -0.95
C ASP A 81 10.39 -4.80 -1.15
N VAL A 82 10.21 -4.43 -2.43
CA VAL A 82 9.52 -3.20 -2.81
C VAL A 82 8.08 -3.51 -3.18
N PHE A 83 7.13 -3.03 -2.37
CA PHE A 83 5.71 -3.13 -2.66
C PHE A 83 5.24 -1.92 -3.47
N TYR A 84 4.50 -2.18 -4.54
CA TYR A 84 3.89 -1.18 -5.38
C TYR A 84 2.37 -1.26 -5.30
N MET A 85 1.74 -0.10 -5.35
CA MET A 85 0.30 0.05 -5.38
C MET A 85 -0.05 1.06 -6.48
N THR A 86 -0.46 0.57 -7.65
CA THR A 86 -0.69 1.41 -8.83
C THR A 86 -2.18 1.60 -9.12
N ASN A 87 -2.53 2.75 -9.67
CA ASN A 87 -3.86 3.03 -10.18
C ASN A 87 -3.74 3.72 -11.54
N ASN A 88 -4.06 2.98 -12.60
CA ASN A 88 -3.82 3.42 -13.98
C ASN A 88 -5.00 4.17 -14.60
N THR A 89 -6.00 4.57 -13.80
CA THR A 89 -7.12 5.37 -14.32
C THR A 89 -6.65 6.77 -14.71
N ALA A 90 -7.08 7.24 -15.88
CA ALA A 90 -6.63 8.51 -16.46
C ALA A 90 -6.88 9.74 -15.55
N TYR A 91 -7.86 9.64 -14.65
CA TYR A 91 -8.28 10.73 -13.77
C TYR A 91 -7.82 10.57 -12.31
N ALA A 92 -7.10 9.50 -11.94
CA ALA A 92 -6.64 9.28 -10.56
C ALA A 92 -5.82 10.45 -10.03
N LYS A 93 -4.81 10.90 -10.79
CA LYS A 93 -3.93 12.02 -10.40
C LYS A 93 -4.71 13.33 -10.24
N ARG A 94 -5.69 13.55 -11.12
CA ARG A 94 -6.55 14.74 -11.07
C ARG A 94 -7.37 14.77 -9.78
N LEU A 95 -7.90 13.63 -9.35
CA LEU A 95 -8.64 13.54 -8.09
C LEU A 95 -7.72 13.62 -6.87
N GLU A 96 -6.53 13.00 -6.93
CA GLU A 96 -5.58 13.03 -5.82
C GLU A 96 -5.08 14.45 -5.55
N TYR A 97 -4.59 15.14 -6.57
CA TYR A 97 -3.93 16.45 -6.42
C TYR A 97 -4.85 17.65 -6.61
N GLY A 98 -6.02 17.44 -7.22
CA GLY A 98 -6.88 18.51 -7.67
C GLY A 98 -6.51 18.98 -9.07
N PHE A 99 -7.29 19.93 -9.59
CA PHE A 99 -7.06 20.53 -10.89
C PHE A 99 -7.63 21.93 -10.96
N GLU A 100 -6.77 22.85 -11.34
CA GLU A 100 -7.11 24.22 -11.70
C GLU A 100 -6.77 24.41 -13.18
N GLY A 101 -7.76 24.76 -14.00
CA GLY A 101 -7.52 24.98 -15.42
C GLY A 101 -8.77 24.89 -16.27
N LYS A 102 -8.58 25.12 -17.57
CA LYS A 102 -9.63 25.10 -18.58
C LYS A 102 -9.51 23.84 -19.42
N ASP A 103 -10.61 23.15 -19.70
CA ASP A 103 -10.59 22.01 -20.62
C ASP A 103 -10.64 22.44 -22.10
N SER A 104 -10.58 21.46 -23.01
CA SER A 104 -10.65 21.68 -24.46
C SER A 104 -11.98 22.28 -24.93
N LEU A 105 -13.02 22.24 -24.11
CA LEU A 105 -14.33 22.85 -24.37
C LEU A 105 -14.46 24.25 -23.76
N GLY A 106 -13.41 24.75 -23.12
CA GLY A 106 -13.42 26.07 -22.51
C GLY A 106 -14.09 26.12 -21.14
N ARG A 107 -14.35 24.99 -20.49
CA ARG A 107 -14.91 24.94 -19.13
C ARG A 107 -13.80 25.13 -18.11
N GLU A 108 -13.98 26.09 -17.21
CA GLU A 108 -13.07 26.33 -16.09
C GLU A 108 -13.36 25.37 -14.94
N TYR A 109 -12.30 24.81 -14.37
CA TYR A 109 -12.37 23.90 -13.25
C TYR A 109 -11.50 24.43 -12.12
N HIS A 110 -12.09 24.41 -10.92
CA HIS A 110 -11.41 24.64 -9.65
C HIS A 110 -11.74 23.46 -8.73
N GLN A 111 -11.03 22.36 -8.94
CA GLN A 111 -11.23 21.11 -8.22
C GLN A 111 -10.16 20.95 -7.14
N ALA A 112 -10.55 20.95 -5.88
CA ALA A 112 -9.65 20.61 -4.78
C ALA A 112 -9.22 19.14 -4.85
N GLY A 113 -7.97 18.87 -4.45
CA GLY A 113 -7.46 17.51 -4.30
C GLY A 113 -8.18 16.77 -3.18
N ARG A 114 -8.32 15.46 -3.38
CA ARG A 114 -8.89 14.55 -2.39
C ARG A 114 -7.83 13.92 -1.49
N TYR A 115 -6.56 13.95 -1.91
CA TYR A 115 -5.39 13.54 -1.13
C TYR A 115 -5.48 12.15 -0.47
N PHE A 116 -6.23 11.21 -1.06
CA PHE A 116 -6.49 9.89 -0.48
C PHE A 116 -5.23 9.00 -0.44
N VAL A 117 -4.26 9.23 -1.32
CA VAL A 117 -2.96 8.55 -1.25
C VAL A 117 -2.03 9.29 -0.29
N ARG A 118 -1.89 10.60 -0.44
CA ARG A 118 -0.94 11.40 0.35
C ARG A 118 -1.27 11.39 1.83
N ASP A 119 -2.54 11.50 2.20
CA ASP A 119 -2.97 11.43 3.60
C ASP A 119 -2.77 10.04 4.19
N THR A 120 -2.90 8.99 3.37
CA THR A 120 -2.58 7.61 3.80
C THR A 120 -1.08 7.43 4.01
N VAL A 121 -0.24 7.94 3.09
CA VAL A 121 1.22 7.89 3.22
C VAL A 121 1.69 8.68 4.44
N ALA A 122 1.06 9.81 4.76
CA ALA A 122 1.35 10.58 5.96
C ALA A 122 1.10 9.78 7.25
N GLN A 123 0.18 8.81 7.23
CA GLN A 123 -0.11 7.92 8.36
C GLN A 123 0.85 6.73 8.46
N TRP A 124 1.69 6.47 7.46
CA TRP A 124 2.59 5.31 7.41
C TRP A 124 3.40 5.09 8.71
N PRO A 125 4.05 6.11 9.31
CA PRO A 125 4.79 5.89 10.55
C PRO A 125 3.91 5.34 11.68
N SER A 126 2.70 5.85 11.83
CA SER A 126 1.76 5.38 12.86
C SER A 126 1.28 3.95 12.60
N ILE A 127 1.13 3.55 11.33
CA ILE A 127 0.76 2.19 10.93
C ILE A 127 1.90 1.22 11.30
N VAL A 128 3.15 1.57 10.95
CA VAL A 128 4.33 0.77 11.30
C VAL A 128 4.43 0.60 12.82
N GLU A 129 4.28 1.68 13.57
CA GLU A 129 4.35 1.64 15.04
C GLU A 129 3.26 0.77 15.65
N GLN A 130 2.03 0.87 15.16
CA GLN A 130 0.92 0.04 15.64
C GLN A 130 1.23 -1.45 15.42
N ILE A 131 1.63 -1.81 14.20
CA ILE A 131 1.90 -3.20 13.82
C ILE A 131 3.13 -3.75 14.57
N ALA A 132 4.17 -2.94 14.74
CA ALA A 132 5.35 -3.34 15.54
C ALA A 132 4.97 -3.71 16.98
N ARG A 133 4.05 -2.95 17.59
CA ARG A 133 3.51 -3.26 18.93
C ARG A 133 2.71 -4.56 18.93
N GLU A 134 1.86 -4.77 17.92
CA GLU A 134 1.03 -5.99 17.79
C GLU A 134 1.89 -7.26 17.62
N LEU A 135 3.02 -7.15 16.93
CA LEU A 135 3.98 -8.25 16.74
C LEU A 135 4.93 -8.46 17.93
N GLY A 136 4.84 -7.63 18.97
CA GLY A 136 5.73 -7.70 20.13
C GLY A 136 7.19 -7.35 19.80
N ALA A 137 7.42 -6.54 18.77
CA ALA A 137 8.73 -5.97 18.46
C ALA A 137 8.94 -4.71 19.32
N GLN A 138 9.25 -4.92 20.61
CA GLN A 138 9.73 -3.90 21.54
C GLN A 138 11.13 -4.23 22.03
#